data_AF-A0A4Y2MYH4-F1
#
_entry.id   AF-A0A4Y2MYH4-F1
#
_cell.length_a   1.000
_cell.length_b   1.000
_cell.length_c   1.000
_cell.angle_alpha   90.00
_cell.angle_beta   90.00
_cell.angle_gamma   90.00
#
_symmetry.space_group_name_H-M   'P 1'
#
loop_
_entity.id
_entity.type
_entity.pdbx_description
1 polymer ?
#
loop_
_entity_poly.entity_id
_entity_poly.type
_entity_poly.pdbx_seq_one_letter_code
_entity_poly.pdbx_strand_id
1 'polypeptide(L)'
;MQTREGPVLWEQTQGCPQGSCNGSAFWNIVADEILSVKWPQGVHLQAFADDFAFIVIDNTREGPRKFNKLALDKFKEWADKNKLHISMGKSSYVLFSELVRGPTIKWGKPIN
;
A
#
# COMPACT_ATOMS: atom_id res chain seq x y z
N MET A 1 6.57 -30.58 -10.85
CA MET A 1 6.45 -31.11 -9.48
C MET A 1 5.31 -32.10 -9.50
N GLN A 2 5.58 -33.41 -9.38
CA GLN A 2 4.58 -34.46 -9.56
C GLN A 2 4.39 -35.16 -8.22
N THR A 3 3.25 -34.92 -7.58
CA THR A 3 2.85 -35.59 -6.34
C THR A 3 2.22 -36.95 -6.68
N ARG A 4 2.39 -37.94 -5.79
CA ARG A 4 1.89 -39.32 -5.98
C ARG A 4 0.36 -39.44 -5.94
N GLU A 5 -0.35 -38.35 -5.70
CA GLU A 5 -1.79 -38.30 -5.46
C GLU A 5 -2.63 -37.83 -6.67
N GLY A 6 -1.98 -37.53 -7.80
CA GLY A 6 -2.67 -37.01 -8.99
C GLY A 6 -2.99 -35.50 -8.90
N PRO A 7 -3.73 -34.94 -9.86
CA PRO A 7 -4.10 -33.52 -9.85
C PRO A 7 -5.09 -33.21 -8.73
N VAL A 8 -4.79 -32.16 -7.95
CA VAL A 8 -5.68 -31.64 -6.89
C VAL A 8 -6.38 -30.39 -7.41
N LEU A 9 -7.70 -30.32 -7.25
CA LEU A 9 -8.51 -29.16 -7.59
C LEU A 9 -8.74 -28.30 -6.35
N TRP A 10 -8.40 -27.01 -6.42
CA TRP A 10 -8.68 -26.03 -5.38
C TRP A 10 -9.51 -24.90 -5.98
N GLU A 11 -10.58 -24.50 -5.31
CA GLU A 11 -11.36 -23.33 -5.69
C GLU A 11 -10.63 -22.04 -5.26
N GLN A 12 -10.50 -21.09 -6.17
CA GLN A 12 -9.93 -19.78 -5.88
C GLN A 12 -10.98 -18.69 -6.10
N THR A 13 -11.53 -18.18 -5.00
CA THR A 13 -12.62 -17.20 -5.01
C THR A 13 -12.15 -15.75 -5.11
N GLN A 14 -10.88 -15.47 -4.78
CA GLN A 14 -10.26 -14.14 -4.88
C GLN A 14 -8.79 -14.25 -5.32
N GLY A 15 -8.36 -13.30 -6.15
CA GLY A 15 -6.99 -13.22 -6.66
C GLY A 15 -6.76 -14.03 -7.94
N CYS A 16 -5.50 -14.04 -8.40
CA CYS A 16 -5.07 -14.79 -9.58
C CYS A 16 -4.16 -15.95 -9.16
N PRO A 17 -4.21 -17.12 -9.84
CA PRO A 17 -3.33 -18.23 -9.51
C PRO A 17 -1.87 -17.79 -9.56
N GLN A 18 -1.06 -18.27 -8.62
CA GLN A 18 0.37 -17.94 -8.61
C GLN A 18 1.02 -18.45 -9.90
N GLY A 19 1.78 -17.58 -10.57
CA GLY A 19 2.36 -17.88 -11.89
C GLY A 19 1.40 -17.64 -13.06
N SER A 20 0.21 -17.08 -12.83
CA SER A 20 -0.67 -16.61 -13.91
C SER A 20 -0.01 -15.48 -14.69
N CYS A 21 0.06 -15.63 -16.02
CA CYS A 21 0.61 -14.61 -16.92
C CYS A 21 -0.15 -13.27 -16.86
N ASN A 22 -1.44 -13.31 -16.55
CA ASN A 22 -2.30 -12.12 -16.53
C ASN A 22 -2.47 -11.52 -15.13
N GLY A 23 -1.94 -12.16 -14.08
CA GLY A 23 -2.13 -11.70 -12.70
C GLY A 23 -1.61 -10.28 -12.48
N SER A 24 -0.45 -9.96 -13.05
CA SER A 24 0.15 -8.62 -13.00
C SER A 24 -0.68 -7.57 -13.75
N ALA A 25 -1.24 -7.91 -14.90
CA ALA A 25 -2.08 -7.00 -15.67
C ALA A 25 -3.38 -6.66 -14.92
N PHE A 26 -4.03 -7.66 -14.32
CA PHE A 26 -5.21 -7.41 -13.48
C PHE A 26 -4.89 -6.58 -12.25
N TRP A 27 -3.75 -6.82 -11.62
CA TRP A 27 -3.30 -6.00 -10.50
C TRP A 27 -3.10 -4.53 -10.91
N ASN A 28 -2.48 -4.27 -12.06
CA ASN A 28 -2.30 -2.91 -12.56
C ASN A 28 -3.64 -2.18 -12.76
N ILE A 29 -4.70 -2.87 -13.21
CA ILE A 29 -6.03 -2.26 -13.35
C ILE A 29 -6.60 -1.83 -11.99
N VAL A 30 -6.42 -2.64 -10.95
CA VAL A 30 -6.88 -2.30 -9.59
C VAL A 30 -6.04 -1.15 -9.00
N ALA A 31 -4.72 -1.20 -9.17
CA ALA A 31 -3.79 -0.19 -8.67
C ALA A 31 -3.91 1.15 -9.39
N ASP A 32 -4.32 1.17 -10.67
CA ASP A 32 -4.48 2.39 -11.45
C ASP A 32 -5.46 3.38 -10.81
N GLU A 33 -6.49 2.89 -10.11
CA GLU A 33 -7.46 3.72 -9.40
C GLU A 33 -6.78 4.61 -8.35
N ILE A 34 -5.90 4.06 -7.51
CA ILE A 34 -5.22 4.83 -6.45
C ILE A 34 -4.07 5.67 -7.01
N LEU A 35 -3.42 5.21 -8.09
CA LEU A 35 -2.38 5.95 -8.78
C LEU A 35 -2.93 7.19 -9.50
N SER A 36 -4.17 7.13 -9.96
CA SER A 36 -4.88 8.24 -10.61
C SER A 36 -5.45 9.28 -9.64
N VAL A 37 -5.39 9.03 -8.33
CA VAL A 37 -5.85 10.00 -7.32
C VAL A 37 -4.99 11.26 -7.36
N LYS A 38 -5.64 12.43 -7.39
CA LYS A 38 -4.96 13.71 -7.22
C LYS A 38 -4.54 13.88 -5.76
N TRP A 39 -3.25 13.75 -5.52
CA TRP A 39 -2.62 14.00 -4.23
C TRP A 39 -2.36 15.50 -4.01
N PRO A 40 -2.41 15.99 -2.75
CA PRO A 40 -2.03 17.37 -2.44
C PRO A 40 -0.58 17.66 -2.84
N GLN A 41 -0.24 18.94 -3.00
CA GLN A 41 1.15 19.35 -3.21
C GLN A 41 2.04 18.84 -2.07
N GLY A 42 3.18 18.27 -2.43
CA GLY A 42 4.10 17.65 -1.48
C GLY A 42 3.77 16.20 -1.14
N VAL A 43 2.69 15.61 -1.66
CA VAL A 43 2.41 14.17 -1.55
C VAL A 43 2.54 13.51 -2.91
N HIS A 44 3.38 12.49 -3.01
CA HIS A 44 3.55 11.67 -4.20
C HIS A 44 3.40 10.20 -3.85
N LEU A 45 2.71 9.44 -4.71
CA LEU A 45 2.54 8.00 -4.58
C LEU A 45 3.25 7.32 -5.74
N GLN A 46 4.14 6.39 -5.42
CA GLN A 46 4.78 5.49 -6.36
C GLN A 46 4.39 4.05 -6.02
N ALA A 47 4.24 3.20 -7.03
CA ALA A 47 4.01 1.77 -6.84
C ALA A 47 4.96 0.93 -7.71
N PHE A 48 5.22 -0.29 -7.27
CA PHE A 48 5.85 -1.35 -8.04
C PHE A 48 5.30 -2.69 -7.59
N ALA A 49 4.69 -3.47 -8.50
CA ALA A 49 3.91 -4.64 -8.11
C ALA A 49 2.95 -4.28 -6.96
N ASP A 50 2.88 -5.09 -5.91
CA ASP A 50 2.04 -4.89 -4.72
C ASP A 50 2.61 -3.89 -3.70
N ASP A 51 3.83 -3.39 -3.91
CA ASP A 51 4.47 -2.43 -3.02
C ASP A 51 4.13 -0.99 -3.41
N PHE A 52 3.78 -0.17 -2.41
CA PHE A 52 3.47 1.25 -2.54
C PHE A 52 4.35 2.09 -1.62
N ALA A 53 4.80 3.24 -2.13
CA ALA A 53 5.59 4.20 -1.39
C ALA A 53 4.97 5.59 -1.48
N PHE A 54 4.67 6.19 -0.34
CA PHE A 54 4.33 7.61 -0.23
C PHE A 54 5.58 8.43 0.07
N ILE A 55 5.78 9.49 -0.72
CA ILE A 55 6.77 10.52 -0.47
C ILE A 55 6.00 11.76 -0.04
N VAL A 56 6.26 12.23 1.19
CA VAL A 56 5.61 13.40 1.77
C VAL A 56 6.65 14.44 2.13
N ILE A 57 6.56 15.61 1.49
CA ILE A 57 7.50 16.73 1.58
C ILE A 57 6.74 17.95 2.08
N ASP A 58 7.22 18.52 3.18
CA ASP A 58 6.70 19.78 3.71
C ASP A 58 7.79 20.45 4.55
N ASN A 59 7.87 21.78 4.48
CA ASN A 59 8.89 22.59 5.16
C ASN A 59 8.50 22.97 6.60
N THR A 60 7.30 22.60 7.03
CA THR A 60 6.78 22.84 8.37
C THR A 60 6.87 21.59 9.22
N ARG A 61 6.90 21.76 10.54
CA ARG A 61 6.94 20.64 11.49
C ARG A 61 5.65 19.80 11.49
N GLU A 62 4.51 20.43 11.24
CA GLU A 62 3.18 19.78 11.33
C GLU A 62 2.67 19.27 9.97
N GLY A 63 3.15 19.82 8.87
CA GLY A 63 2.74 19.45 7.51
C GLY A 63 2.91 17.96 7.21
N PRO A 64 4.08 17.34 7.46
CA PRO A 64 4.28 15.92 7.17
C PRO A 64 3.30 15.04 7.95
N ARG A 65 2.98 15.39 9.21
CA ARG A 65 2.01 14.63 10.01
C ARG A 65 0.60 14.71 9.42
N LYS A 66 0.16 15.91 9.02
CA LYS A 66 -1.17 16.12 8.42
C LYS A 66 -1.30 15.41 7.08
N PHE A 67 -0.31 15.56 6.21
CA PHE A 67 -0.31 14.96 4.88
C PHE A 67 -0.15 13.45 4.91
N ASN A 68 0.71 12.91 5.78
CA ASN A 68 0.80 11.46 5.98
C ASN A 68 -0.55 10.90 6.44
N LYS A 69 -1.19 11.52 7.44
CA LYS A 69 -2.50 11.05 7.90
C LYS A 69 -3.53 11.05 6.78
N LEU A 70 -3.64 12.15 6.03
CA LEU A 70 -4.57 12.27 4.91
C LEU A 70 -4.29 11.20 3.83
N ALA A 71 -3.02 11.00 3.49
CA ALA A 71 -2.62 10.03 2.47
C ALA A 71 -2.96 8.60 2.88
N LEU A 72 -2.61 8.22 4.11
CA LEU A 72 -2.84 6.89 4.64
C LEU A 72 -4.33 6.59 4.87
N ASP A 73 -5.12 7.58 5.29
CA ASP A 73 -6.57 7.44 5.46
C ASP A 73 -7.23 7.18 4.08
N LYS A 74 -6.90 7.98 3.05
CA LYS A 74 -7.38 7.76 1.68
C LYS A 74 -6.94 6.42 1.08
N PHE A 75 -5.67 6.06 1.29
CA PHE A 75 -5.14 4.78 0.81
C PHE A 75 -5.86 3.60 1.47
N LYS A 76 -6.17 3.72 2.76
CA LYS A 76 -6.95 2.73 3.49
C LYS A 76 -8.38 2.61 2.95
N GLU A 77 -9.06 3.72 2.68
CA GLU A 77 -10.39 3.71 2.06
C GLU A 77 -10.39 2.99 0.70
N TRP A 78 -9.38 3.26 -0.14
CA TRP A 78 -9.22 2.56 -1.41
C TRP A 78 -8.95 1.06 -1.23
N ALA A 79 -8.08 0.68 -0.30
CA ALA A 79 -7.77 -0.71 -0.02
C ALA A 79 -9.01 -1.46 0.49
N ASP A 80 -9.75 -0.87 1.43
CA ASP A 80 -10.97 -1.45 2.00
C ASP A 80 -12.06 -1.58 0.89
N LYS A 81 -12.22 -0.57 0.03
CA LYS A 81 -13.13 -0.60 -1.13
C LYS A 81 -12.81 -1.75 -2.09
N ASN A 82 -11.54 -1.98 -2.35
CA ASN A 82 -11.06 -3.04 -3.25
C ASN A 82 -10.84 -4.39 -2.53
N LYS A 83 -11.26 -4.52 -1.27
CA LYS A 83 -11.11 -5.73 -0.44
C LYS A 83 -9.66 -6.22 -0.34
N LEU A 84 -8.72 -5.27 -0.33
CA LEU A 84 -7.30 -5.50 -0.16
C LEU A 84 -6.92 -5.43 1.32
N HIS A 85 -5.93 -6.24 1.71
CA HIS A 85 -5.40 -6.22 3.07
C HIS A 85 -4.01 -5.58 3.08
N ILE A 86 -3.85 -4.53 3.89
CA ILE A 86 -2.56 -3.85 4.06
C ILE A 86 -1.75 -4.59 5.13
N SER A 87 -0.55 -5.03 4.77
CA SER A 87 0.34 -5.71 5.71
C SER A 87 1.03 -4.72 6.65
N MET A 88 0.35 -4.37 7.75
CA MET A 88 0.87 -3.41 8.75
C MET A 88 2.25 -3.79 9.30
N GLY A 89 2.57 -5.09 9.39
CA GLY A 89 3.88 -5.57 9.87
C GLY A 89 5.03 -5.41 8.87
N LYS A 90 4.72 -5.18 7.59
CA LYS A 90 5.72 -4.92 6.54
C LYS A 90 5.82 -3.45 6.16
N SER A 91 4.79 -2.66 6.45
CA SER A 91 4.78 -1.22 6.24
C SER A 91 5.76 -0.52 7.19
N SER A 92 6.65 0.30 6.62
CA SER A 92 7.59 1.12 7.38
C SER A 92 7.67 2.53 6.81
N TYR A 93 8.30 3.44 7.53
CA TYR A 93 8.59 4.78 7.04
C TYR A 93 10.03 5.16 7.36
N VAL A 94 10.59 6.02 6.52
CA VAL A 94 11.91 6.64 6.73
C VAL A 94 11.72 8.14 6.74
N LEU A 95 12.33 8.80 7.71
CA LEU A 95 12.29 10.26 7.83
C LEU A 95 13.61 10.86 7.37
N PHE A 96 13.54 11.75 6.38
CA PHE A 96 14.66 12.60 5.98
C PHE A 96 14.42 14.01 6.53
N SER A 97 15.11 14.37 7.60
CA SER A 97 14.93 15.66 8.27
C SER A 97 16.13 16.00 9.15
N GLU A 98 16.40 17.30 9.29
CA GLU A 98 17.36 17.82 10.28
C GLU A 98 16.74 17.90 11.70
N LEU A 99 15.46 17.55 11.86
CA LEU A 99 14.77 17.59 13.14
C LEU A 99 15.39 16.59 14.13
N VAL A 100 15.79 17.09 15.30
CA VAL A 100 16.27 16.27 16.43
C VAL A 100 15.20 15.29 16.93
N ARG A 101 13.91 15.63 16.78
CA ARG A 101 12.78 14.71 17.03
C ARG A 101 11.81 14.76 15.85
N GLY A 102 11.68 13.63 15.15
CA GLY A 102 10.78 13.47 14.01
C GLY A 102 9.29 13.52 14.38
N PRO A 103 8.39 13.73 13.38
CA PRO A 103 6.96 13.64 13.60
C PRO A 103 6.54 12.22 13.96
N THR A 104 5.60 12.08 14.89
CA THR A 104 4.96 10.79 15.17
C THR A 104 3.93 10.50 14.09
N ILE A 105 4.24 9.52 13.24
CA ILE A 105 3.30 8.99 12.25
C ILE A 105 2.64 7.75 12.88
N LYS A 106 1.30 7.72 12.86
CA LYS A 106 0.52 6.58 13.34
C LYS A 106 -0.35 6.09 12.20
N TRP A 107 -0.26 4.79 11.90
CA TRP A 107 -1.14 4.13 10.96
C TRP A 107 -1.76 2.91 11.65
N GLY A 108 -3.09 2.87 11.74
CA GLY A 108 -3.81 1.82 12.46
C GLY A 108 -3.65 1.88 13.99
N LYS A 109 -4.30 0.94 14.69
CA LYS A 109 -4.07 0.70 16.13
C LYS A 109 -2.79 -0.14 16.29
N PRO A 110 -1.99 0.06 17.37
CA PRO A 110 -0.90 -0.85 17.67
C PRO A 110 -1.48 -2.26 17.85
N ILE A 111 -0.84 -3.24 17.21
CA ILE A 111 -1.15 -4.65 17.41
C ILE A 111 -0.68 -4.96 18.83
N ASN A 112 -1.61 -5.31 19.73
CA ASN A 112 -1.28 -5.84 21.05
C ASN A 112 -0.75 -7.27 20.92
#